data_AF-A0A2G5VX28-F1
#
_entry.id   AF-A0A2G5VX28-F1
#
_cell.length_a   1.000
_cell.length_b   1.000
_cell.length_c   1.000
_cell.angle_alpha   90.00
_cell.angle_beta   90.00
_cell.angle_gamma   90.00
#
_symmetry.space_group_name_H-M   'P 1'
#
loop_
_entity.id
_entity.type
_entity.pdbx_description
1 polymer ?
#
loop_
_entity_poly.entity_id
_entity_poly.type
_entity_poly.pdbx_seq_one_letter_code
_entity_poly.pdbx_strand_id
1 'polypeptide(L)'
;MKSLGIVRKVDHLGRIVIPKELRNSMSIDQGDPIEIFVEDDRIILRKYQVNRACFITGDVMDENKQLSNGLYISPRGAKILIEQLKDFT
;
A
#
# COMPACT_ATOMS: atom_id res chain seq x y z
N MET A 1 14.76 -5.95 -7.70
CA MET A 1 14.29 -7.00 -6.76
C MET A 1 15.47 -7.52 -5.96
N LYS A 2 15.32 -7.66 -4.65
CA LYS A 2 16.37 -8.25 -3.79
C LYS A 2 15.96 -9.69 -3.49
N SER A 3 16.71 -10.67 -4.00
CA SER A 3 16.46 -12.07 -3.67
C SER A 3 17.00 -12.37 -2.28
N LEU A 4 16.15 -12.85 -1.38
CA LEU A 4 16.55 -13.27 -0.04
C LEU A 4 16.92 -14.76 0.00
N GLY A 5 16.70 -15.51 -1.07
CA GLY A 5 17.00 -16.96 -1.15
C GLY A 5 16.18 -17.83 -0.19
N ILE A 6 15.10 -17.30 0.40
CA ILE A 6 14.29 -18.02 1.39
C ILE A 6 13.19 -18.79 0.67
N VAL A 7 13.18 -20.12 0.84
CA VAL A 7 12.12 -21.00 0.32
C VAL A 7 11.28 -21.52 1.50
N ARG A 8 9.96 -21.48 1.35
CA ARG A 8 9.01 -22.01 2.34
C ARG A 8 8.02 -22.95 1.67
N LYS A 9 7.73 -24.06 2.36
CA LYS A 9 6.67 -24.98 1.94
C LYS A 9 5.32 -24.37 2.29
N VAL A 10 4.34 -24.67 1.45
CA VAL A 10 2.93 -24.40 1.72
C VAL A 10 2.45 -25.41 2.78
N ASP A 11 1.68 -24.96 3.75
CA ASP A 11 1.09 -25.84 4.76
C ASP A 11 -0.12 -26.63 4.21
N HIS A 12 -0.72 -27.46 5.05
CA HIS A 12 -1.87 -28.29 4.68
C HIS A 12 -3.15 -27.50 4.33
N LEU A 13 -3.20 -26.20 4.65
CA LEU A 13 -4.32 -25.31 4.35
C LEU A 13 -4.03 -24.36 3.18
N GLY A 14 -2.87 -24.49 2.52
CA GLY A 14 -2.50 -23.59 1.43
C GLY A 14 -1.81 -22.29 1.89
N ARG A 15 -1.44 -22.15 3.16
CA ARG A 15 -0.82 -20.93 3.70
C ARG A 15 0.70 -20.98 3.60
N ILE A 16 1.31 -19.81 3.48
CA ILE A 16 2.76 -19.62 3.58
C ILE A 16 3.12 -18.79 4.82
N VAL A 17 4.27 -19.08 5.42
CA VAL A 17 4.76 -18.35 6.59
C VAL A 17 5.76 -17.29 6.14
N ILE A 18 5.53 -16.03 6.53
CA ILE A 18 6.49 -14.94 6.37
C ILE A 18 7.57 -15.04 7.47
N PRO A 19 8.85 -15.20 7.12
CA PRO A 19 9.95 -15.28 8.08
C PRO A 19 9.97 -14.09 9.06
N LYS A 20 10.43 -14.32 10.30
CA LYS A 20 10.41 -13.30 11.36
C LYS A 20 11.31 -12.11 11.01
N GLU A 21 12.42 -12.37 10.34
CA GLU A 21 13.38 -11.37 9.88
C GLU A 21 12.73 -10.41 8.87
N LEU A 22 11.99 -10.96 7.90
CA LEU A 22 11.29 -10.17 6.90
C LEU A 22 10.18 -9.33 7.55
N ARG A 23 9.40 -9.95 8.45
CA ARG A 23 8.38 -9.24 9.24
C ARG A 23 8.96 -8.07 10.02
N ASN A 24 10.08 -8.26 10.72
CA ASN A 24 10.72 -7.17 11.46
C ASN A 24 11.21 -6.06 10.53
N SER A 25 11.85 -6.41 9.39
CA SER A 25 12.37 -5.42 8.44
C SER A 25 11.27 -4.61 7.75
N MET A 26 10.08 -5.19 7.58
CA MET A 26 8.91 -4.54 6.97
C MET A 26 7.93 -4.00 8.01
N SER A 27 8.25 -4.10 9.31
CA SER A 27 7.36 -3.74 10.42
C SER A 27 5.96 -4.36 10.28
N ILE A 28 5.90 -5.66 10.01
CA ILE A 28 4.65 -6.44 9.91
C ILE A 28 4.43 -7.17 11.23
N ASP A 29 3.44 -6.72 11.99
CA ASP A 29 3.08 -7.30 13.28
C ASP A 29 1.94 -8.33 13.15
N GLN A 30 1.70 -9.07 14.23
CA GLN A 30 0.63 -10.05 14.25
C GLN A 30 -0.73 -9.33 14.17
N GLY A 31 -1.56 -9.74 13.20
CA GLY A 31 -2.86 -9.12 12.95
C GLY A 31 -2.82 -7.97 11.96
N ASP A 32 -1.62 -7.53 11.51
CA ASP A 32 -1.52 -6.52 10.46
C ASP A 32 -2.15 -7.03 9.17
N PRO A 33 -3.03 -6.22 8.53
CA PRO A 33 -3.57 -6.58 7.23
C PRO A 33 -2.49 -6.48 6.15
N ILE A 34 -2.43 -7.50 5.31
CA ILE A 34 -1.53 -7.58 4.15
C ILE A 34 -2.39 -7.68 2.90
N GLU A 35 -2.08 -6.85 1.94
CA GLU A 35 -2.70 -6.85 0.62
C GLU A 35 -1.92 -7.77 -0.31
N ILE A 36 -2.66 -8.53 -1.12
CA ILE A 36 -2.11 -9.52 -2.05
C ILE A 36 -2.42 -9.06 -3.46
N PHE A 37 -1.38 -8.85 -4.25
CA PHE A 37 -1.46 -8.56 -5.68
C PHE A 37 -0.90 -9.73 -6.49
N VAL A 38 -1.40 -9.87 -7.70
CA VAL A 38 -0.90 -10.84 -8.69
C VAL A 38 -0.45 -10.07 -9.92
N GLU A 39 0.79 -10.28 -10.33
CA GLU A 39 1.38 -9.71 -11.54
C GLU A 39 2.12 -10.83 -12.26
N ASP A 40 1.66 -11.16 -13.48
CA ASP A 40 2.14 -12.27 -14.29
C ASP A 40 2.18 -13.61 -13.51
N ASP A 41 3.39 -14.12 -13.25
CA ASP A 41 3.67 -15.37 -12.55
C ASP A 41 4.05 -15.16 -11.07
N ARG A 42 3.78 -13.98 -10.51
CA ARG A 42 4.27 -13.56 -9.19
C ARG A 42 3.16 -13.10 -8.28
N ILE A 43 3.33 -13.40 -7.00
CA ILE A 43 2.51 -12.86 -5.91
C ILE A 43 3.31 -11.75 -5.23
N ILE A 44 2.71 -10.56 -5.14
CA ILE A 44 3.30 -9.39 -4.50
C ILE A 44 2.51 -9.10 -3.22
N LEU A 45 3.21 -9.12 -2.09
CA LEU A 45 2.63 -8.81 -0.78
C LEU A 45 2.99 -7.38 -0.38
N ARG A 46 1.99 -6.59 0.04
CA ARG A 46 2.19 -5.21 0.50
C ARG A 46 1.47 -4.98 1.83
N LYS A 47 2.02 -4.11 2.69
CA LYS A 47 1.27 -3.68 3.89
C LYS A 47 0.00 -2.98 3.44
N TYR A 48 -1.14 -3.44 3.94
CA TYR A 48 -2.42 -2.82 3.59
C TYR A 48 -2.51 -1.44 4.22
N GLN A 49 -2.78 -0.42 3.40
CA GLN A 49 -2.90 0.96 3.87
C GLN A 49 -4.25 1.56 3.44
N VAL A 50 -5.27 1.32 4.27
CA VAL A 50 -6.64 1.82 4.07
C VAL A 50 -6.70 3.34 4.03
N ASN A 51 -5.86 4.00 4.82
CA ASN A 51 -6.03 5.42 5.13
C ASN A 51 -5.39 6.35 4.11
N ARG A 52 -5.07 5.89 2.89
CA ARG A 52 -4.46 6.72 1.84
C ARG A 52 -5.41 7.16 0.74
N ALA A 53 -6.69 6.84 0.80
CA ALA A 53 -7.64 7.25 -0.24
C ALA A 53 -7.57 8.77 -0.51
N CYS A 54 -7.46 9.13 -1.78
CA CYS A 54 -7.47 10.53 -2.18
C CYS A 54 -8.82 11.15 -1.83
N PHE A 55 -8.81 12.25 -1.09
CA PHE A 55 -10.01 12.99 -0.71
C PHE A 55 -10.85 13.47 -1.90
N ILE A 56 -10.20 13.77 -3.04
CA ILE A 56 -10.85 14.31 -4.24
C ILE A 56 -11.32 13.20 -5.18
N THR A 57 -10.48 12.21 -5.48
CA THR A 57 -10.76 11.21 -6.51
C THR A 57 -11.18 9.85 -5.96
N GLY A 58 -10.97 9.59 -4.66
CA GLY A 58 -11.18 8.27 -4.05
C GLY A 58 -10.08 7.25 -4.35
N ASP A 59 -9.12 7.58 -5.23
CA ASP A 59 -8.05 6.66 -5.61
C ASP A 59 -7.16 6.32 -4.40
N VAL A 60 -6.88 5.04 -4.19
CA VAL A 60 -5.89 4.58 -3.19
C VAL A 60 -4.60 4.27 -3.94
N MET A 61 -3.60 5.15 -3.79
CA MET A 61 -2.29 4.99 -4.40
C MET A 61 -1.21 5.27 -3.36
N ASP A 62 -0.04 4.65 -3.50
CA ASP A 62 1.07 4.87 -2.57
C ASP A 62 1.62 6.29 -2.66
N GLU A 63 1.52 6.90 -3.85
CA GLU A 63 1.96 8.25 -4.16
C GLU A 63 1.05 9.32 -3.55
N ASN A 64 -0.09 8.94 -2.98
CA ASN A 64 -0.99 9.87 -2.32
C ASN A 64 -0.26 10.53 -1.15
N LYS A 65 -0.19 11.87 -1.18
CA LYS A 65 0.49 12.67 -0.17
C LYS A 65 -0.47 13.10 0.92
N GLN A 66 -0.03 12.99 2.16
CA GLN A 66 -0.76 13.48 3.31
C GLN A 66 -0.62 15.01 3.41
N LEU A 67 -1.73 15.70 3.64
CA LEU A 67 -1.82 17.12 3.96
C LEU A 67 -1.76 17.34 5.47
N SER A 68 -1.59 18.61 5.89
CA SER A 68 -1.43 19.00 7.30
C SER A 68 -2.57 18.57 8.23
N ASN A 69 -3.78 18.35 7.69
CA ASN A 69 -4.95 17.90 8.44
C ASN A 69 -5.20 16.38 8.38
N GLY A 70 -4.25 15.61 7.84
CA GLY A 70 -4.35 14.16 7.72
C GLY A 70 -5.11 13.66 6.48
N LEU A 71 -5.65 14.55 5.64
CA LEU A 71 -6.23 14.16 4.35
C LEU A 71 -5.14 13.69 3.38
N TYR A 72 -5.46 12.71 2.54
CA TYR A 72 -4.57 12.27 1.48
C TYR A 72 -5.03 12.82 0.13
N ILE A 73 -4.08 13.21 -0.72
CA ILE A 73 -4.34 13.68 -2.08
C ILE A 73 -3.45 12.94 -3.08
N SER A 74 -4.07 12.41 -4.14
CA SER A 74 -3.37 11.85 -5.30
C SER A 74 -2.79 12.95 -6.20
N PRO A 75 -1.77 12.66 -7.02
CA PRO A 75 -1.26 13.62 -8.00
C PRO A 75 -2.36 14.18 -8.93
N ARG A 76 -3.36 13.35 -9.28
CA ARG A 76 -4.52 13.78 -10.07
C ARG A 76 -5.46 14.67 -9.25
N GLY A 77 -5.78 14.27 -8.03
CA GLY A 77 -6.62 15.05 -7.11
C GLY A 77 -6.04 16.43 -6.82
N ALA A 78 -4.71 16.54 -6.71
CA ALA A 78 -4.01 17.82 -6.52
C ALA A 78 -4.25 18.79 -7.68
N LYS A 79 -4.21 18.32 -8.94
CA LYS A 79 -4.45 19.15 -10.11
C LYS A 79 -5.89 19.69 -10.14
N ILE A 80 -6.86 18.82 -9.89
CA ILE A 80 -8.28 19.18 -9.82
C ILE A 80 -8.50 20.24 -8.73
N LEU A 81 -7.93 20.01 -7.53
CA LEU A 81 -8.07 20.94 -6.42
C LEU A 81 -7.47 22.32 -6.73
N ILE A 82 -6.28 22.38 -7.34
CA ILE A 82 -5.65 23.65 -7.72
C ILE A 82 -6.49 24.40 -8.76
N GLU A 83 -7.07 23.70 -9.75
CA GLU A 83 -7.96 24.32 -10.73
C GLU A 83 -9.19 24.91 -10.07
N GLN A 84 -9.87 24.16 -9.20
CA GLN A 84 -11.04 24.65 -8.48
C GLN A 84 -10.72 25.82 -7.56
N LEU A 85 -9.58 25.81 -6.87
CA LEU A 85 -9.19 26.91 -5.97
C LEU A 85 -8.95 28.22 -6.71
N LYS A 86 -8.54 28.20 -7.98
CA LYS A 86 -8.41 29.41 -8.80
C LYS A 86 -9.75 30.11 -9.03
N ASP A 87 -10.87 29.38 -8.98
CA ASP A 87 -12.20 29.99 -9.12
C ASP A 87 -12.65 30.71 -7.83
N PHE A 88 -11.97 30.46 -6.70
CA PHE A 88 -12.26 31.08 -5.40
C PHE A 88 -11.32 32.24 -5.02
N THR A 89 -10.29 32.51 -5.82
CA THR A 89 -9.28 33.56 -5.61
C THR A 89 -9.13 34.45 -6.83
#